data_AF-A0A6H9S443-F1
#
_entry.id   AF-A0A6H9S443-F1
#
_cell.length_a   1.000
_cell.length_b   1.000
_cell.length_c   1.000
_cell.angle_alpha   90.00
_cell.angle_beta   90.00
_cell.angle_gamma   90.00
#
_symmetry.space_group_name_H-M   'P 1'
#
loop_
_entity.id
_entity.type
_entity.pdbx_description
1 polymer ?
#
loop_
_entity_poly.entity_id
_entity_poly.type
_entity_poly.pdbx_seq_one_letter_code
_entity_poly.pdbx_strand_id
1 'polypeptide(L)'
;EKLYGRQYHVDRAHIAPLLRQYAEPLPDLDSPGFAELFDRYADARVVLIGEASHGTSEFYRARAAITQRLIERHGFNIVAVEADWPDAGHVDQYVRGLAHSAWKRHIFSRFPTWMWRNSEVKAFTRWLHGHNHPLAAEQRVEFRGLDVYSLRNSIHEVLSYLERVDPHLAHEARRRYGCLTPWQDDPALYGHFVERDGVMPCEQAVVEQLNVMLAEQLAGLIRDDEAFFNATQNARVVVAAEQYYRAVYRGSTL
;
A
#
# COMPACT_ATOMS: atom_id res chain seq x y z
N GLU A 1 21.07 15.96 -40.84
CA GLU A 1 20.14 16.60 -39.90
C GLU A 1 20.47 16.16 -38.47
N LYS A 2 20.64 17.10 -37.53
CA LYS A 2 20.92 16.79 -36.11
C LYS A 2 19.60 16.61 -35.36
N LEU A 3 19.34 15.39 -34.89
CA LEU A 3 18.16 14.94 -34.14
C LEU A 3 18.19 15.31 -32.64
N TYR A 4 18.96 16.31 -32.22
CA TYR A 4 18.97 16.77 -30.82
C TYR A 4 18.55 18.24 -30.78
N GLY A 5 17.42 18.49 -30.11
CA GLY A 5 16.79 19.81 -29.98
C GLY A 5 17.74 20.89 -29.44
N ARG A 6 17.34 22.15 -29.63
CA ARG A 6 18.07 23.33 -29.14
C ARG A 6 18.56 23.11 -27.70
N GLN A 7 19.88 23.06 -27.51
CA GLN A 7 20.48 23.16 -26.18
C GLN A 7 20.27 24.58 -25.68
N TYR A 8 19.32 24.76 -24.76
CA TYR A 8 19.20 26.00 -24.01
C TYR A 8 20.33 26.07 -23.00
N HIS A 9 21.20 27.07 -23.13
CA HIS A 9 22.20 27.36 -22.13
C HIS A 9 21.50 28.04 -20.95
N VAL A 10 21.06 27.25 -19.97
CA VAL A 10 20.46 27.78 -18.74
C VAL A 10 21.60 28.26 -17.84
N ASP A 11 21.68 29.57 -17.64
CA ASP A 11 22.58 30.11 -16.63
C ASP A 11 22.07 29.72 -15.24
N ARG A 12 22.80 28.82 -14.59
CA ARG A 12 22.45 28.29 -13.27
C ARG A 12 22.43 29.37 -12.19
N ALA A 13 23.12 30.50 -12.39
CA ALA A 13 23.12 31.62 -11.45
C ALA A 13 21.71 32.24 -11.29
N HIS A 14 20.87 32.15 -12.33
CA HIS A 14 19.52 32.74 -12.33
C HIS A 14 18.44 31.78 -11.82
N ILE A 15 18.73 30.48 -11.66
CA ILE A 15 17.72 29.49 -11.23
C ILE A 15 17.23 29.78 -9.82
N ALA A 16 18.13 29.96 -8.85
CA ALA A 16 17.73 30.17 -7.45
C ALA A 16 16.95 31.48 -7.23
N PRO A 17 17.35 32.64 -7.80
CA PRO A 17 16.53 33.85 -7.77
C PRO A 17 15.14 33.66 -8.37
N LEU A 18 15.04 32.97 -9.51
CA LEU A 18 13.77 32.69 -10.16
C LEU A 18 12.87 31.81 -9.28
N LEU A 19 13.42 30.74 -8.70
CA LEU A 19 12.67 29.88 -7.77
C LEU A 19 12.18 30.67 -6.55
N ARG A 20 13.01 31.55 -5.96
CA ARG A 20 12.60 32.38 -4.81
C ARG A 20 11.48 33.36 -5.15
N GLN A 21 11.46 33.92 -6.36
CA GLN A 21 10.42 34.85 -6.79
C GLN A 21 9.04 34.19 -6.85
N TYR A 22 8.98 32.90 -7.21
CA TYR A 22 7.73 32.16 -7.36
C TYR A 22 7.48 31.15 -6.24
N ALA A 23 8.40 31.02 -5.27
CA ALA A 23 8.23 30.14 -4.14
C ALA A 23 7.20 30.73 -3.17
N GLU A 24 6.25 29.90 -2.75
CA GLU A 24 5.35 30.22 -1.67
C GLU A 24 5.97 29.74 -0.35
N PRO A 25 6.23 30.62 0.63
CA PRO A 25 6.78 30.22 1.91
C PRO A 25 5.75 29.36 2.66
N LEU A 26 6.14 28.14 3.00
CA LEU A 26 5.33 27.30 3.89
C LEU A 26 5.47 27.82 5.32
N PRO A 27 4.36 28.00 6.06
CA PRO A 27 4.39 28.27 7.49
C PRO A 27 5.16 27.17 8.24
N ASP A 28 5.53 27.45 9.48
CA ASP A 28 6.08 26.43 10.36
C ASP A 28 5.12 25.25 10.45
N LEU A 29 5.67 24.05 10.45
CA LEU A 29 4.92 22.78 10.41
C LEU A 29 3.89 22.64 11.55
N ASP A 30 4.17 23.23 12.71
CA ASP A 30 3.29 23.22 13.89
C ASP A 30 2.23 24.33 13.87
N SER A 31 2.26 25.21 12.87
CA SER A 31 1.27 26.26 12.69
C SER A 31 -0.02 25.68 12.10
N PRO A 32 -1.21 26.10 12.59
CA PRO A 32 -2.48 25.76 11.96
C PRO A 32 -2.51 26.10 10.45
N GLY A 33 -1.81 27.16 10.04
CA GLY A 33 -1.76 27.62 8.65
C GLY A 33 -0.94 26.75 7.70
N PHE A 34 -0.10 25.83 8.20
CA PHE A 34 0.71 24.96 7.34
C PHE A 34 -0.17 24.12 6.41
N ALA A 35 -1.14 23.41 6.98
CA ALA A 35 -1.98 22.49 6.22
C ALA A 35 -3.03 23.23 5.35
N GLU A 36 -3.42 24.46 5.73
CA GLU A 36 -4.40 25.26 4.98
C GLU A 36 -3.94 25.59 3.56
N LEU A 37 -2.62 25.77 3.35
CA LEU A 37 -2.09 26.00 2.01
C LEU A 37 -2.39 24.86 1.02
N PHE A 38 -2.66 23.66 1.53
CA PHE A 38 -2.94 22.47 0.72
C PHE A 38 -4.43 22.30 0.40
N ASP A 39 -5.32 23.16 0.92
CA ASP A 39 -6.74 23.18 0.56
C ASP A 39 -6.94 23.37 -0.97
N ARG A 40 -5.98 24.01 -1.65
CA ARG A 40 -5.99 24.21 -3.11
C ARG A 40 -5.99 22.90 -3.93
N TYR A 41 -5.63 21.78 -3.30
CA TYR A 41 -5.62 20.46 -3.95
C TYR A 41 -6.90 19.65 -3.70
N ALA A 42 -7.83 20.18 -2.90
CA ALA A 42 -9.00 19.46 -2.42
C ALA A 42 -10.01 19.09 -3.51
N ASP A 43 -10.04 19.82 -4.63
CA ASP A 43 -10.90 19.49 -5.77
C ASP A 43 -10.48 18.19 -6.49
N ALA A 44 -9.26 17.70 -6.23
CA ALA A 44 -8.78 16.45 -6.79
C ALA A 44 -9.42 15.24 -6.07
N ARG A 45 -9.81 14.21 -6.83
CA ARG A 45 -10.31 12.95 -6.23
C ARG A 45 -9.21 12.14 -5.55
N VAL A 46 -7.96 12.33 -5.98
CA VAL A 46 -6.77 11.64 -5.46
C VAL A 46 -5.65 12.66 -5.33
N VAL A 47 -5.06 12.73 -4.14
CA VAL A 47 -3.90 13.59 -3.85
C VAL A 47 -2.72 12.70 -3.49
N LEU A 48 -1.64 12.80 -4.26
CA LEU A 48 -0.41 12.03 -4.04
C LEU A 48 0.58 12.87 -3.25
N ILE A 49 0.95 12.42 -2.04
CA ILE A 49 1.84 13.14 -1.15
C ILE A 49 3.14 12.35 -0.99
N GLY A 50 4.14 12.73 -1.78
CA GLY A 50 5.48 12.12 -1.75
C GLY A 50 6.35 12.63 -0.59
N GLU A 51 7.48 11.98 -0.39
CA GLU A 51 8.55 12.44 0.49
C GLU A 51 9.91 12.33 -0.21
N ALA A 52 10.87 13.17 0.17
CA ALA A 52 12.20 13.17 -0.45
C ALA A 52 13.11 12.07 0.11
N SER A 53 12.81 11.57 1.31
CA SER A 53 13.50 10.45 1.94
C SER A 53 12.59 9.76 2.94
N HIS A 54 12.73 8.45 3.08
CA HIS A 54 12.11 7.74 4.19
C HIS A 54 12.88 8.00 5.50
N GLY A 55 12.17 7.95 6.64
CA GLY A 55 12.77 8.10 7.97
C GLY A 55 12.99 9.54 8.48
N THR A 56 12.64 10.57 7.70
CA THR A 56 12.73 11.98 8.14
C THR A 56 11.45 12.42 8.85
N SER A 57 11.53 12.68 10.16
CA SER A 57 10.37 13.00 11.02
C SER A 57 9.49 14.13 10.44
N GLU A 58 10.11 15.18 9.92
CA GLU A 58 9.43 16.35 9.35
C GLU A 58 8.55 15.98 8.15
N PHE A 59 8.98 15.02 7.32
CA PHE A 59 8.15 14.54 6.21
C PHE A 59 6.94 13.74 6.69
N TYR A 60 7.09 12.88 7.70
CA TYR A 60 5.93 12.17 8.27
C TYR A 60 4.93 13.13 8.91
N ARG A 61 5.43 14.10 9.67
CA ARG A 61 4.60 15.12 10.32
C ARG A 61 3.90 16.02 9.30
N ALA A 62 4.59 16.45 8.24
CA ALA A 62 4.00 17.23 7.15
C ALA A 62 2.90 16.45 6.43
N ARG A 63 3.19 15.21 6.03
CA ARG A 63 2.19 14.34 5.38
C ARG A 63 0.99 14.09 6.28
N ALA A 64 1.21 13.88 7.58
CA ALA A 64 0.13 13.73 8.56
C ALA A 64 -0.73 15.00 8.64
N ALA A 65 -0.13 16.18 8.79
CA ALA A 65 -0.88 17.45 8.89
C ALA A 65 -1.71 17.74 7.63
N ILE A 66 -1.13 17.53 6.44
CA ILE A 66 -1.85 17.69 5.16
C ILE A 66 -3.02 16.70 5.09
N THR A 67 -2.76 15.42 5.40
CA THR A 67 -3.79 14.37 5.34
C THR A 67 -4.92 14.64 6.33
N GLN A 68 -4.61 15.06 7.56
CA GLN A 68 -5.61 15.45 8.56
C GLN A 68 -6.53 16.56 8.06
N ARG A 69 -5.95 17.62 7.46
CA ARG A 69 -6.72 18.74 6.89
C ARG A 69 -7.63 18.27 5.75
N LEU A 70 -7.12 17.45 4.84
CA LEU A 70 -7.90 16.91 3.72
C LEU A 70 -9.06 16.03 4.20
N ILE A 71 -8.85 15.22 5.24
CA ILE A 71 -9.90 14.42 5.87
C ILE A 71 -10.95 15.34 6.52
N GLU A 72 -10.53 16.22 7.43
CA GLU A 72 -11.45 17.00 8.27
C GLU A 72 -12.26 18.04 7.50
N ARG A 73 -11.67 18.65 6.46
CA ARG A 73 -12.26 19.80 5.76
C ARG A 73 -12.78 19.48 4.37
N HIS A 74 -12.23 18.44 3.73
CA HIS A 74 -12.48 18.16 2.31
C HIS A 74 -13.04 16.76 2.06
N GLY A 75 -13.30 15.98 3.10
CA GLY A 75 -14.03 14.71 3.00
C GLY A 75 -13.23 13.56 2.39
N PHE A 76 -11.90 13.66 2.34
CA PHE A 76 -11.07 12.52 1.97
C PHE A 76 -11.25 11.40 2.98
N ASN A 77 -11.49 10.18 2.50
CA ASN A 77 -11.89 9.06 3.34
C ASN A 77 -11.05 7.78 3.13
N ILE A 78 -9.99 7.84 2.33
CA ILE A 78 -9.05 6.72 2.14
C ILE A 78 -7.63 7.27 2.24
N VAL A 79 -6.86 6.73 3.19
CA VAL A 79 -5.41 6.97 3.29
C VAL A 79 -4.70 5.75 2.73
N ALA A 80 -4.12 5.88 1.54
CA ALA A 80 -3.36 4.81 0.88
C ALA A 80 -1.86 5.05 1.05
N VAL A 81 -1.12 4.08 1.59
CA VAL A 81 0.30 4.19 1.89
C VAL A 81 1.14 3.20 1.08
N GLU A 82 2.39 3.57 0.81
CA GLU A 82 3.43 2.71 0.21
C GLU A 82 3.89 1.65 1.23
N ALA A 83 2.99 0.75 1.56
CA ALA A 83 3.22 -0.35 2.48
C ALA A 83 2.39 -1.56 2.07
N ASP A 84 2.79 -2.72 2.61
CA ASP A 84 2.13 -4.00 2.39
C ASP A 84 0.63 -3.93 2.69
N TRP A 85 -0.20 -4.39 1.75
CA TRP A 85 -1.65 -4.49 1.92
C TRP A 85 -2.09 -5.15 3.24
N PRO A 86 -1.60 -6.35 3.62
CA PRO A 86 -2.04 -7.03 4.85
C PRO A 86 -1.61 -6.27 6.12
N ASP A 87 -0.43 -5.67 6.13
CA ASP A 87 0.09 -4.94 7.29
C ASP A 87 -0.68 -3.63 7.50
N ALA A 88 -0.97 -2.90 6.42
CA ALA A 88 -1.86 -1.74 6.45
C ALA A 88 -3.29 -2.13 6.85
N GLY A 89 -3.78 -3.31 6.45
CA GLY A 89 -5.08 -3.85 6.88
C GLY A 89 -5.19 -4.06 8.40
N HIS A 90 -4.09 -4.37 9.10
CA HIS A 90 -4.09 -4.41 10.56
C HIS A 90 -4.18 -3.01 11.19
N VAL A 91 -3.54 -2.02 10.58
CA VAL A 91 -3.68 -0.62 10.99
C VAL A 91 -5.12 -0.14 10.76
N ASP A 92 -5.70 -0.52 9.61
CA ASP A 92 -7.08 -0.22 9.26
C ASP A 92 -8.09 -0.73 10.29
N GLN A 93 -7.98 -2.00 10.67
CA GLN A 93 -8.81 -2.59 11.71
C GLN A 93 -8.73 -1.80 13.01
N TYR A 94 -7.54 -1.32 13.38
CA TYR A 94 -7.40 -0.45 14.54
C TYR A 94 -8.08 0.91 14.32
N VAL A 95 -7.79 1.63 13.24
CA VAL A 95 -8.34 2.99 13.04
C VAL A 95 -9.85 2.99 12.82
N ARG A 96 -10.44 1.89 12.34
CA ARG A 96 -11.91 1.71 12.23
C ARG A 96 -12.54 1.11 13.49
N GLY A 97 -11.78 0.86 14.55
CA GLY A 97 -12.27 0.38 15.86
C GLY A 97 -12.65 -1.10 15.90
N LEU A 98 -12.19 -1.89 14.93
CA LEU A 98 -12.39 -3.34 14.82
C LEU A 98 -11.32 -4.14 15.59
N ALA A 99 -10.23 -3.49 16.01
CA ALA A 99 -9.18 -4.07 16.83
C ALA A 99 -8.68 -3.11 17.91
N HIS A 100 -8.24 -3.65 19.06
CA HIS A 100 -7.73 -2.85 20.17
C HIS A 100 -6.37 -2.18 19.91
N SER A 101 -5.58 -2.70 18.98
CA SER A 101 -4.25 -2.17 18.65
C SER A 101 -3.85 -2.50 17.22
N ALA A 102 -3.24 -1.53 16.52
CA ALA A 102 -2.59 -1.72 15.23
C ALA A 102 -1.27 -2.49 15.35
N TRP A 103 -0.58 -2.37 16.49
CA TRP A 103 0.85 -2.61 16.59
C TRP A 103 1.17 -3.99 17.16
N LYS A 104 1.05 -5.04 16.33
CA LYS A 104 1.55 -6.38 16.66
C LYS A 104 3.03 -6.52 16.26
N ARG A 105 3.71 -7.56 16.76
CA ARG A 105 5.15 -7.77 16.52
C ARG A 105 5.51 -7.93 15.03
N HIS A 106 4.65 -8.58 14.25
CA HIS A 106 4.92 -8.90 12.84
C HIS A 106 4.52 -7.80 11.84
N ILE A 107 3.75 -6.78 12.25
CA ILE A 107 3.28 -5.72 11.34
C ILE A 107 4.45 -4.84 10.92
N PHE A 108 4.59 -4.61 9.61
CA PHE A 108 5.68 -3.89 8.96
C PHE A 108 7.08 -4.45 9.29
N SER A 109 7.19 -5.75 9.57
CA SER A 109 8.49 -6.38 9.88
C SER A 109 9.43 -6.49 8.68
N ARG A 110 8.89 -6.42 7.46
CA ARG A 110 9.66 -6.38 6.20
C ARG A 110 10.33 -5.03 5.95
N PHE A 111 9.82 -3.98 6.59
CA PHE A 111 10.39 -2.64 6.51
C PHE A 111 11.34 -2.43 7.68
N PRO A 112 12.38 -1.59 7.52
CA PRO A 112 13.11 -1.08 8.66
C PRO A 112 12.14 -0.42 9.67
N THR A 113 12.32 -0.69 10.96
CA THR A 113 11.41 -0.22 12.03
C THR A 113 11.11 1.28 11.94
N TRP A 114 12.09 2.08 11.54
CA TRP A 114 11.98 3.54 11.44
C TRP A 114 11.02 4.03 10.33
N MET A 115 10.69 3.18 9.34
CA MET A 115 9.86 3.59 8.21
C MET A 115 8.37 3.68 8.58
N TRP A 116 7.77 2.57 9.02
CA TRP A 116 6.34 2.53 9.34
C TRP A 116 6.03 2.32 10.83
N ARG A 117 6.99 1.84 11.63
CA ARG A 117 6.83 1.62 13.08
C ARG A 117 7.45 2.76 13.91
N ASN A 118 7.38 3.98 13.41
CA ASN A 118 7.88 5.18 14.09
C ASN A 118 6.80 5.88 14.93
N SER A 119 7.21 6.93 15.65
CA SER A 119 6.34 7.75 16.51
C SER A 119 5.25 8.49 15.74
N GLU A 120 5.58 8.98 14.56
CA GLU A 120 4.75 9.87 13.75
C GLU A 120 3.58 9.10 13.14
N VAL A 121 3.83 7.91 12.57
CA VAL A 121 2.79 7.01 12.07
C VAL A 121 1.92 6.51 13.23
N LYS A 122 2.52 6.22 14.39
CA LYS A 122 1.76 5.85 15.60
C LYS A 122 0.85 6.99 16.08
N ALA A 123 1.32 8.23 16.05
CA ALA A 123 0.54 9.40 16.42
C ALA A 123 -0.60 9.64 15.42
N PHE A 124 -0.30 9.56 14.11
CA PHE A 124 -1.29 9.73 13.05
C PHE A 124 -2.39 8.68 13.10
N THR A 125 -2.05 7.39 13.23
CA THR A 125 -3.04 6.30 13.32
C THR A 125 -3.89 6.39 14.59
N ARG A 126 -3.33 6.86 15.71
CA ARG A 126 -4.12 7.16 16.92
C ARG A 126 -5.09 8.31 16.69
N TRP A 127 -4.64 9.39 16.05
CA TRP A 127 -5.52 10.50 15.69
C TRP A 127 -6.64 10.01 14.77
N LEU A 128 -6.33 9.20 13.76
CA LEU A 128 -7.30 8.67 12.81
C LEU A 128 -8.34 7.77 13.49
N HIS A 129 -7.90 6.95 14.44
CA HIS A 129 -8.80 6.18 15.30
C HIS A 129 -9.77 7.09 16.08
N GLY A 130 -9.26 8.18 16.67
CA GLY A 130 -10.07 9.17 17.38
C GLY A 130 -11.06 9.91 16.47
N HIS A 131 -10.62 10.27 15.25
CA HIS A 131 -11.45 10.90 14.22
C HIS A 131 -12.59 9.98 13.77
N ASN A 132 -12.31 8.70 13.58
CA ASN A 132 -13.27 7.69 13.14
C ASN A 132 -14.26 7.25 14.23
N HIS A 133 -13.86 7.31 15.50
CA HIS A 133 -14.67 6.82 16.63
C HIS A 133 -16.11 7.37 16.68
N PRO A 134 -16.37 8.69 16.52
CA PRO A 134 -17.73 9.24 16.51
C PRO A 134 -18.51 8.99 15.22
N LEU A 135 -17.86 8.51 14.15
CA LEU A 135 -18.49 8.34 12.84
C LEU A 135 -19.20 6.99 12.71
N ALA A 136 -20.27 6.98 11.90
CA ALA A 136 -20.91 5.74 11.45
C ALA A 136 -19.92 4.89 10.64
N ALA A 137 -20.10 3.58 10.63
CA ALA A 137 -19.11 2.64 10.07
C ALA A 137 -18.78 2.95 8.60
N GLU A 138 -19.76 3.39 7.84
CA GLU A 138 -19.70 3.70 6.40
C GLU A 138 -19.00 5.04 6.10
N GLN A 139 -18.82 5.88 7.13
CA GLN A 139 -18.18 7.19 7.03
C GLN A 139 -16.75 7.19 7.57
N ARG A 140 -16.31 6.08 8.19
CA ARG A 140 -14.96 5.98 8.75
C ARG A 140 -13.93 5.98 7.66
N VAL A 141 -12.88 6.77 7.86
CA VAL A 141 -11.72 6.85 6.99
C VAL A 141 -10.96 5.52 7.04
N GLU A 142 -10.64 4.99 5.86
CA GLU A 142 -9.92 3.74 5.69
C GLU A 142 -8.41 3.97 5.61
N PHE A 143 -7.64 2.97 6.01
CA PHE A 143 -6.19 2.94 5.85
C PHE A 143 -5.78 1.74 5.00
N ARG A 144 -5.19 1.96 3.83
CA ARG A 144 -4.93 0.88 2.86
C ARG A 144 -3.46 0.87 2.43
N GLY A 145 -2.93 -0.33 2.18
CA GLY A 145 -1.60 -0.50 1.60
C GLY A 145 -1.70 -0.52 0.08
N LEU A 146 -0.66 -0.05 -0.61
CA LEU A 146 -0.56 -0.09 -2.07
C LEU A 146 0.47 -1.10 -2.56
N ASP A 147 1.31 -1.61 -1.65
CA ASP A 147 2.49 -2.36 -2.04
C ASP A 147 2.16 -3.82 -2.36
N VAL A 148 2.84 -4.36 -3.37
CA VAL A 148 2.56 -5.68 -3.95
C VAL A 148 3.58 -6.74 -3.58
N TYR A 149 4.50 -6.44 -2.65
CA TYR A 149 5.61 -7.34 -2.35
C TYR A 149 5.31 -8.36 -1.23
N SER A 150 4.17 -8.26 -0.54
CA SER A 150 3.85 -9.04 0.67
C SER A 150 3.37 -10.48 0.39
N LEU A 151 4.10 -11.23 -0.42
CA LEU A 151 3.65 -12.55 -0.92
C LEU A 151 3.18 -13.51 0.20
N ARG A 152 4.01 -13.69 1.23
CA ARG A 152 3.70 -14.59 2.37
C ARG A 152 2.46 -14.17 3.13
N ASN A 153 2.42 -12.91 3.56
CA ASN A 153 1.32 -12.41 4.39
C ASN A 153 0.01 -12.43 3.58
N SER A 154 0.07 -12.09 2.29
CA SER A 154 -1.11 -12.13 1.42
C SER A 154 -1.64 -13.55 1.16
N ILE A 155 -0.76 -14.54 0.98
CA ILE A 155 -1.18 -15.95 0.93
C ILE A 155 -1.87 -16.35 2.25
N HIS A 156 -1.28 -16.00 3.39
CA HIS A 156 -1.84 -16.31 4.69
C HIS A 156 -3.24 -15.70 4.91
N GLU A 157 -3.44 -14.44 4.52
CA GLU A 157 -4.75 -13.77 4.61
C GLU A 157 -5.82 -14.44 3.74
N VAL A 158 -5.47 -14.81 2.50
CA VAL A 158 -6.39 -15.54 1.61
C VAL A 158 -6.78 -16.89 2.22
N LEU A 159 -5.80 -17.67 2.69
CA LEU A 159 -6.05 -18.98 3.29
C LEU A 159 -6.89 -18.86 4.56
N SER A 160 -6.57 -17.92 5.45
CA SER A 160 -7.32 -17.67 6.69
C SER A 160 -8.76 -17.23 6.43
N TYR A 161 -9.01 -16.48 5.35
CA TYR A 161 -10.35 -16.14 4.92
C TYR A 161 -11.12 -17.38 4.45
N LEU A 162 -10.54 -18.14 3.51
CA LEU A 162 -11.17 -19.33 2.95
C LEU A 162 -11.44 -20.38 4.02
N GLU A 163 -10.54 -20.59 4.99
CA GLU A 163 -10.77 -21.53 6.10
C GLU A 163 -12.05 -21.25 6.89
N ARG A 164 -12.48 -19.98 6.97
CA ARG A 164 -13.70 -19.59 7.67
C ARG A 164 -14.95 -19.71 6.82
N VAL A 165 -14.84 -19.50 5.51
CA VAL A 165 -15.99 -19.43 4.59
C VAL A 165 -16.24 -20.78 3.91
N ASP A 166 -15.17 -21.41 3.43
CA ASP A 166 -15.19 -22.71 2.77
C ASP A 166 -13.83 -23.44 2.97
N PRO A 167 -13.76 -24.39 3.93
CA PRO A 167 -12.56 -25.18 4.18
C PRO A 167 -12.09 -26.04 2.99
N HIS A 168 -12.99 -26.41 2.08
CA HIS A 168 -12.63 -27.16 0.88
C HIS A 168 -11.88 -26.25 -0.11
N LEU A 169 -12.40 -25.05 -0.37
CA LEU A 169 -11.69 -24.04 -1.18
C LEU A 169 -10.35 -23.65 -0.55
N ALA A 170 -10.27 -23.58 0.78
CA ALA A 170 -8.99 -23.35 1.47
C ALA A 170 -7.96 -24.45 1.19
N HIS A 171 -8.40 -25.72 1.16
CA HIS A 171 -7.53 -26.85 0.83
C HIS A 171 -7.02 -26.76 -0.62
N GLU A 172 -7.88 -26.44 -1.58
CA GLU A 172 -7.47 -26.22 -2.97
C GLU A 172 -6.50 -25.04 -3.10
N ALA A 173 -6.78 -23.93 -2.43
CA ALA A 173 -5.92 -22.74 -2.43
C ALA A 173 -4.53 -23.06 -1.90
N ARG A 174 -4.41 -23.84 -0.82
CA ARG A 174 -3.10 -24.31 -0.31
C ARG A 174 -2.35 -25.12 -1.35
N ARG A 175 -3.03 -25.98 -2.11
CA ARG A 175 -2.41 -26.74 -3.20
C ARG A 175 -1.93 -25.83 -4.32
N ARG A 176 -2.74 -24.86 -4.74
CA ARG A 176 -2.40 -23.88 -5.80
C ARG A 176 -1.22 -22.99 -5.40
N TYR A 177 -1.18 -22.51 -4.15
CA TYR A 177 -0.06 -21.72 -3.63
C TYR A 177 1.16 -22.55 -3.22
N GLY A 178 1.06 -23.88 -3.21
CA GLY A 178 2.10 -24.78 -2.73
C GLY A 178 3.45 -24.60 -3.41
N CYS A 179 3.46 -24.21 -4.69
CA CYS A 179 4.68 -23.99 -5.46
C CYS A 179 5.41 -22.68 -5.10
N LEU A 180 4.72 -21.73 -4.45
CA LEU A 180 5.31 -20.50 -3.93
C LEU A 180 5.87 -20.67 -2.52
N THR A 181 5.45 -21.69 -1.78
CA THR A 181 5.84 -21.97 -0.39
C THR A 181 7.34 -21.91 -0.12
N PRO A 182 8.23 -22.48 -0.97
CA PRO A 182 9.68 -22.42 -0.74
C PRO A 182 10.25 -21.00 -0.77
N TRP A 183 9.52 -20.06 -1.37
CA TRP A 183 9.99 -18.71 -1.68
C TRP A 183 9.25 -17.62 -0.91
N GLN A 184 8.31 -18.00 -0.05
CA GLN A 184 7.53 -17.06 0.73
C GLN A 184 8.41 -16.23 1.71
N ASP A 185 9.57 -16.75 2.15
CA ASP A 185 10.51 -16.02 3.03
C ASP A 185 11.51 -15.15 2.24
N ASP A 186 11.82 -15.54 1.01
CA ASP A 186 12.73 -14.81 0.13
C ASP A 186 12.24 -14.88 -1.33
N PRO A 187 11.29 -14.01 -1.70
CA PRO A 187 10.72 -14.01 -3.05
C PRO A 187 11.71 -13.57 -4.14
N ALA A 188 12.83 -12.93 -3.77
CA ALA A 188 13.88 -12.59 -4.73
C ALA A 188 14.55 -13.86 -5.27
N LEU A 189 14.72 -14.89 -4.43
CA LEU A 189 15.21 -16.19 -4.89
C LEU A 189 14.27 -16.84 -5.90
N TYR A 190 12.95 -16.70 -5.77
CA TYR A 190 11.99 -17.25 -6.74
C TYR A 190 12.30 -16.79 -8.17
N GLY A 191 12.50 -15.48 -8.36
CA GLY A 191 12.79 -14.92 -9.67
C GLY A 191 14.10 -15.47 -10.27
N HIS A 192 15.16 -15.58 -9.46
CA HIS A 192 16.43 -16.17 -9.86
C HIS A 192 16.31 -17.64 -10.29
N PHE A 193 15.51 -18.44 -9.58
CA PHE A 193 15.30 -19.86 -9.90
C PHE A 193 14.41 -20.07 -11.13
N VAL A 194 13.37 -19.25 -11.31
CA VAL A 194 12.51 -19.29 -12.52
C VAL A 194 13.32 -19.02 -13.79
N GLU A 195 14.35 -18.16 -13.71
CA GLU A 195 15.26 -17.87 -14.82
C GLU A 195 16.19 -19.06 -15.13
N ARG A 196 16.79 -19.70 -14.11
CA ARG A 196 17.78 -20.77 -14.32
C ARG A 196 17.20 -22.13 -14.71
N ASP A 197 16.11 -22.55 -14.07
CA ASP A 197 15.66 -23.95 -14.16
C ASP A 197 14.51 -24.17 -15.15
N GLY A 198 13.99 -23.10 -15.74
CA GLY A 198 12.97 -23.19 -16.80
C GLY A 198 11.60 -23.64 -16.28
N VAL A 199 10.68 -22.69 -16.17
CA VAL A 199 9.23 -22.88 -16.00
C VAL A 199 8.80 -23.50 -14.65
N MET A 200 8.66 -22.66 -13.62
CA MET A 200 7.70 -22.95 -12.56
C MET A 200 6.29 -22.50 -12.97
N PRO A 201 5.27 -23.40 -12.97
CA PRO A 201 3.92 -23.15 -13.47
C PRO A 201 3.02 -22.42 -12.46
N CYS A 202 3.59 -21.70 -11.49
CA CYS A 202 2.83 -21.06 -10.42
C CYS A 202 1.86 -19.99 -10.91
N GLU A 203 2.19 -19.30 -12.01
CA GLU A 203 1.39 -18.21 -12.55
C GLU A 203 -0.06 -18.64 -12.82
N GLN A 204 -0.26 -19.78 -13.52
CA GLN A 204 -1.60 -20.29 -13.81
C GLN A 204 -2.35 -20.65 -12.54
N ALA A 205 -1.70 -21.31 -11.58
CA ALA A 205 -2.35 -21.73 -10.34
C ALA A 205 -2.75 -20.54 -9.45
N VAL A 206 -1.94 -19.48 -9.43
CA VAL A 206 -2.19 -18.27 -8.65
C VAL A 206 -3.32 -17.44 -9.25
N VAL A 207 -3.33 -17.27 -10.58
CA VAL A 207 -4.42 -16.60 -11.31
C VAL A 207 -5.72 -17.39 -11.17
N GLU A 208 -5.66 -18.72 -11.29
CA GLU A 208 -6.82 -19.60 -11.11
C GLU A 208 -7.43 -19.44 -9.72
N GLN A 209 -6.60 -19.31 -8.67
CA GLN A 209 -7.10 -19.09 -7.32
C GLN A 209 -7.92 -17.80 -7.19
N LEU A 210 -7.47 -16.70 -7.82
CA LEU A 210 -8.23 -15.45 -7.84
C LEU A 210 -9.54 -15.62 -8.63
N ASN A 211 -9.51 -16.30 -9.78
CA ASN A 211 -10.70 -16.53 -10.59
C ASN A 211 -11.76 -17.34 -9.86
N VAL A 212 -11.37 -18.40 -9.13
CA VAL A 212 -12.28 -19.21 -8.33
C VAL A 212 -12.96 -18.37 -7.25
N MET A 213 -12.21 -17.53 -6.51
CA MET A 213 -12.80 -16.66 -5.49
C MET A 213 -13.84 -15.69 -6.07
N LEU A 214 -13.55 -15.12 -7.24
CA LEU A 214 -14.49 -14.23 -7.94
C LEU A 214 -15.72 -14.99 -8.48
N ALA A 215 -15.54 -16.21 -8.99
CA ALA A 215 -16.63 -17.05 -9.49
C ALA A 215 -17.59 -17.48 -8.38
N GLU A 216 -17.08 -17.88 -7.22
CA GLU A 216 -17.86 -18.27 -6.04
C GLU A 216 -18.68 -17.09 -5.48
N GLN A 217 -18.12 -15.87 -5.52
CA GLN A 217 -18.86 -14.67 -5.17
C GLN A 217 -19.98 -14.37 -6.18
N LEU A 218 -19.71 -14.48 -7.48
CA LEU A 218 -20.73 -14.30 -8.52
C LEU A 218 -21.85 -15.36 -8.43
N ALA A 219 -21.54 -16.57 -7.97
CA ALA A 219 -22.51 -17.63 -7.69
C ALA A 219 -23.34 -17.39 -6.41
N GLY A 220 -23.02 -16.35 -5.63
CA GLY A 220 -23.69 -16.02 -4.37
C GLY A 220 -23.31 -16.92 -3.19
N LEU A 221 -22.26 -17.74 -3.34
CA LEU A 221 -21.77 -18.65 -2.30
C LEU A 221 -20.89 -17.91 -1.29
N ILE A 222 -20.32 -16.78 -1.70
CA ILE A 222 -19.54 -15.88 -0.85
C ILE A 222 -20.22 -14.51 -0.81
N ARG A 223 -20.31 -13.93 0.40
CA ARG A 223 -20.86 -12.58 0.58
C ARG A 223 -19.87 -11.54 0.07
N ASP A 224 -20.38 -10.54 -0.64
CA ASP A 224 -19.61 -9.35 -1.02
C ASP A 224 -19.52 -8.39 0.16
N ASP A 225 -18.60 -8.69 1.08
CA ASP A 225 -18.33 -7.92 2.28
C ASP A 225 -16.86 -7.48 2.38
N GLU A 226 -16.54 -6.67 3.39
CA GLU A 226 -15.18 -6.19 3.63
C GLU A 226 -14.16 -7.32 3.79
N ALA A 227 -14.56 -8.47 4.35
CA ALA A 227 -13.67 -9.61 4.51
C ALA A 227 -13.36 -10.26 3.16
N PHE A 228 -14.34 -10.38 2.27
CA PHE A 228 -14.15 -10.83 0.90
C PHE A 228 -13.30 -9.84 0.09
N PHE A 229 -13.58 -8.54 0.20
CA PHE A 229 -12.79 -7.50 -0.46
C PHE A 229 -11.32 -7.59 -0.06
N ASN A 230 -11.02 -7.67 1.25
CA ASN A 230 -9.67 -7.81 1.76
C ASN A 230 -8.98 -9.10 1.25
N ALA A 231 -9.68 -10.23 1.26
CA ALA A 231 -9.14 -11.49 0.74
C ALA A 231 -8.85 -11.40 -0.76
N THR A 232 -9.73 -10.76 -1.54
CA THR A 232 -9.56 -10.56 -2.98
C THR A 232 -8.38 -9.64 -3.31
N GLN A 233 -8.18 -8.55 -2.55
CA GLN A 233 -7.01 -7.69 -2.75
C GLN A 233 -5.72 -8.43 -2.40
N ASN A 234 -5.69 -9.24 -1.35
CA ASN A 234 -4.54 -10.10 -1.07
C ASN A 234 -4.28 -11.11 -2.20
N ALA A 235 -5.31 -11.75 -2.75
CA ALA A 235 -5.15 -12.65 -3.90
C ALA A 235 -4.56 -11.92 -5.13
N ARG A 236 -4.97 -10.67 -5.38
CA ARG A 236 -4.37 -9.83 -6.43
C ARG A 236 -2.91 -9.48 -6.14
N VAL A 237 -2.55 -9.21 -4.88
CA VAL A 237 -1.16 -9.01 -4.47
C VAL A 237 -0.34 -10.27 -4.73
N VAL A 238 -0.85 -11.47 -4.47
CA VAL A 238 -0.14 -12.73 -4.78
C VAL A 238 0.13 -12.85 -6.29
N VAL A 239 -0.86 -12.54 -7.15
CA VAL A 239 -0.68 -12.51 -8.61
C VAL A 239 0.39 -11.49 -9.02
N ALA A 240 0.28 -10.25 -8.53
CA ALA A 240 1.19 -9.16 -8.88
C ALA A 240 2.63 -9.41 -8.39
N ALA A 241 2.79 -9.94 -7.18
CA ALA A 241 4.08 -10.33 -6.62
C ALA A 241 4.76 -11.38 -7.50
N GLU A 242 4.03 -12.44 -7.88
CA GLU A 242 4.56 -13.50 -8.74
C GLU A 242 5.07 -12.95 -10.07
N GLN A 243 4.27 -12.10 -10.73
CA GLN A 243 4.63 -11.44 -11.98
C GLN A 243 5.85 -10.53 -11.81
N TYR A 244 5.89 -9.73 -10.74
CA TYR A 244 7.00 -8.83 -10.45
C TYR A 244 8.32 -9.59 -10.25
N TYR A 245 8.34 -10.58 -9.36
CA TYR A 245 9.56 -11.35 -9.09
C TYR A 245 10.03 -12.15 -10.32
N ARG A 246 9.11 -12.62 -11.15
CA ARG A 246 9.44 -13.24 -12.44
C ARG A 246 10.05 -12.22 -13.43
N ALA A 247 9.53 -11.00 -13.48
CA ALA A 247 9.97 -9.97 -14.42
C ALA A 247 11.34 -9.36 -14.04
N VAL A 248 11.59 -9.11 -12.75
CA VAL A 248 12.87 -8.53 -12.26
C VAL A 248 14.07 -9.34 -12.73
N TYR A 249 13.97 -10.68 -12.73
CA TYR A 249 15.08 -11.53 -13.13
C TYR A 249 15.13 -11.78 -14.65
N ARG A 250 13.99 -11.80 -15.34
CA ARG A 250 13.99 -11.78 -16.82
C ARG A 250 14.53 -10.48 -17.43
N GLY A 251 14.37 -9.36 -16.74
CA GLY A 251 14.78 -8.03 -17.21
C GLY A 251 16.21 -7.63 -16.81
N SER A 252 16.85 -8.36 -15.89
CA SER A 252 18.24 -8.10 -15.45
C SER A 252 19.31 -8.63 -16.41
N THR A 253 18.90 -9.21 -17.55
CA THR A 253 19.75 -9.88 -18.54
C THR A 253 19.59 -9.33 -19.97
N LEU A 254 19.12 -8.08 -20.13
CA LEU A 254 19.22 -7.31 -21.39
C LEU A 254 20.32 -6.25 -21.33
#